data_AF-X1HYE3-F1
#
_entry.id   AF-X1HYE3-F1
#
_cell.length_a   1.000
_cell.length_b   1.000
_cell.length_c   1.000
_cell.angle_alpha   90.00
_cell.angle_beta   90.00
_cell.angle_gamma   90.00
#
_symmetry.space_group_name_H-M   'P 1'
#
loop_
_entity.id
_entity.type
_entity.pdbx_description
1 polymer ?
#
loop_
_entity_poly.entity_id
_entity_poly.type
_entity_poly.pdbx_seq_one_letter_code
_entity_poly.pdbx_strand_id
1 'polypeptide(L)'
;PDANVAIQISGTFGSRQEEAQRLGRILRPKKGENMAYFYTLVSEETSEEEFSKKRQLFLTEQGYQYFVITPDRVLDGGLGSPRVD
;
A
#
# COMPACT_ATOMS: atom_id res chain seq x y z
N PRO A 1 -2.54 12.54 -13.24
CA PRO A 1 -3.09 12.48 -11.87
C PRO A 1 -2.12 13.13 -10.90
N ASP A 2 -2.63 13.98 -10.00
CA ASP A 2 -1.86 14.61 -8.91
C ASP A 2 -2.44 14.13 -7.58
N ALA A 3 -2.25 12.84 -7.29
CA ALA A 3 -2.73 12.21 -6.08
C ALA A 3 -1.53 11.81 -5.22
N ASN A 4 -1.52 12.19 -3.95
CA ASN A 4 -0.51 11.76 -2.99
C ASN A 4 -0.96 10.53 -2.17
N VAL A 5 -2.22 10.13 -2.31
CA VAL A 5 -2.79 8.96 -1.64
C VAL A 5 -3.61 8.15 -2.65
N ALA A 6 -3.45 6.83 -2.63
CA ALA A 6 -4.30 5.89 -3.36
C ALA A 6 -4.78 4.78 -2.43
N ILE A 7 -6.05 4.39 -2.56
CA ILE A 7 -6.65 3.29 -1.83
C ILE A 7 -7.18 2.27 -2.85
N GLN A 8 -6.76 1.02 -2.70
CA GLN A 8 -7.29 -0.11 -3.45
C GLN A 8 -8.20 -0.94 -2.54
N ILE A 9 -9.45 -1.15 -2.97
CA ILE A 9 -10.44 -1.91 -2.20
C ILE A 9 -10.34 -3.42 -2.49
N SER A 10 -10.00 -3.80 -3.72
CA SER A 10 -9.80 -5.20 -4.14
C SER A 10 -8.65 -5.32 -5.14
N GLY A 11 -7.87 -6.39 -5.03
CA GLY A 11 -6.59 -6.52 -5.75
C GLY A 11 -6.20 -7.93 -6.15
N THR A 12 -7.18 -8.69 -6.62
CA THR A 12 -7.02 -10.07 -7.09
C THR A 12 -6.64 -10.17 -8.59
N PHE A 13 -6.76 -9.08 -9.36
CA PHE A 13 -6.57 -9.07 -10.81
C PHE A 13 -5.40 -8.19 -11.27
N GLY A 14 -4.76 -8.58 -12.37
CA GLY A 14 -3.61 -7.90 -12.97
C GLY A 14 -2.25 -8.41 -12.44
N SER A 15 -1.18 -8.08 -13.17
CA SER A 15 0.18 -8.43 -12.71
C SER A 15 0.67 -7.43 -11.66
N ARG A 16 1.55 -7.87 -10.76
CA ARG A 16 2.14 -6.97 -9.75
C ARG A 16 3.04 -5.90 -10.38
N GLN A 17 3.64 -6.20 -11.53
CA GLN A 17 4.40 -5.24 -12.31
C GLN A 17 3.50 -4.13 -12.87
N GLU A 18 2.33 -4.48 -13.42
CA GLU A 18 1.34 -3.51 -13.88
C GLU A 18 0.83 -2.64 -12.71
N GLU A 19 0.59 -3.23 -11.54
CA GLU A 19 0.20 -2.51 -10.33
C GLU A 19 1.26 -1.49 -9.92
N ALA A 20 2.52 -1.89 -9.79
CA ALA A 20 3.62 -0.98 -9.44
C ALA A 20 3.81 0.13 -10.49
N GLN A 21 3.69 -0.20 -11.79
CA GLN A 21 3.76 0.80 -12.85
C GLN A 21 2.61 1.81 -12.75
N ARG A 22 1.38 1.34 -12.44
CA ARG A 22 0.22 2.21 -12.23
C ARG A 22 0.41 3.12 -11.02
N LEU A 23 0.93 2.59 -9.91
CA LEU A 23 1.23 3.37 -8.71
C LEU A 23 2.20 4.52 -9.00
N GLY A 24 3.31 4.25 -9.70
CA GLY A 24 4.28 5.31 -10.08
C GLY A 24 3.70 6.39 -11.01
N ARG A 25 2.67 6.06 -11.80
CA ARG A 25 1.98 7.05 -12.66
C ARG A 25 0.93 7.87 -11.93
N ILE A 26 0.25 7.29 -10.94
CA ILE A 26 -0.82 7.94 -10.18
C ILE A 26 -0.26 8.78 -9.05
N LEU A 27 0.70 8.23 -8.30
CA LEU A 27 1.19 8.84 -7.09
C LEU A 27 2.21 9.94 -7.38
N ARG A 28 2.00 11.08 -6.74
CA ARG A 28 2.91 12.23 -6.74
C ARG A 28 3.23 12.58 -5.30
N PRO A 29 4.51 12.61 -4.91
CA PRO A 29 4.90 13.00 -3.57
C PRO A 29 4.35 14.39 -3.23
N LYS A 30 3.80 14.54 -2.03
CA LYS A 30 3.37 15.84 -1.55
C LYS A 30 4.58 16.77 -1.38
N LYS A 31 4.46 18.01 -1.85
CA LYS A 31 5.53 19.02 -1.74
C LYS A 31 5.89 19.24 -0.26
N GLY A 32 7.18 19.12 0.07
CA GLY A 32 7.71 19.30 1.42
C GLY A 32 7.89 18.00 2.22
N GLU A 33 6.96 17.04 2.10
CA GLU A 33 7.05 15.75 2.78
C GLU A 33 7.75 14.69 1.92
N ASN A 34 7.74 14.85 0.58
CA ASN A 34 8.29 13.91 -0.40
C ASN A 34 7.75 12.48 -0.24
N MET A 35 6.54 12.34 0.28
CA MET A 35 5.87 11.06 0.49
C MET A 35 4.58 10.97 -0.33
N ALA A 36 4.28 9.76 -0.78
CA ALA A 36 2.98 9.36 -1.29
C ALA A 36 2.61 7.99 -0.70
N TYR A 37 1.33 7.78 -0.45
CA TYR A 37 0.83 6.61 0.27
C TYR A 37 -0.05 5.75 -0.62
N PHE A 38 0.12 4.43 -0.50
CA PHE A 38 -0.73 3.43 -1.11
C PHE A 38 -1.27 2.50 -0.04
N TYR A 39 -2.59 2.41 0.06
CA TYR A 39 -3.28 1.50 0.96
C TYR A 39 -4.02 0.44 0.15
N THR A 40 -3.98 -0.79 0.63
CA THR A 40 -4.84 -1.87 0.15
C THR A 40 -5.65 -2.39 1.34
N LEU A 41 -6.95 -2.57 1.14
CA LEU A 41 -7.77 -3.34 2.06
C LEU A 41 -7.59 -4.82 1.76
N VAL A 42 -7.60 -5.65 2.81
CA VAL A 42 -7.46 -7.10 2.72
C VAL A 42 -8.48 -7.70 3.67
N SER A 43 -9.37 -8.53 3.14
CA SER A 43 -10.37 -9.24 3.91
C SER A 43 -9.72 -10.47 4.55
N GLU A 44 -9.74 -10.54 5.88
CA GLU A 44 -9.23 -11.70 6.63
C GLU A 44 -10.01 -12.97 6.27
N GLU A 45 -9.34 -14.11 6.37
CA GLU A 45 -9.91 -15.43 6.05
C GLU A 45 -10.39 -15.58 4.59
N THR A 46 -9.84 -14.77 3.68
CA THR A 46 -10.11 -14.86 2.25
C THR A 46 -8.82 -15.08 1.44
N SER A 47 -8.97 -15.39 0.16
CA SER A 47 -7.83 -15.49 -0.76
C SER A 47 -7.05 -14.17 -0.89
N GLU A 48 -7.63 -13.02 -0.50
CA GLU A 48 -6.95 -11.72 -0.51
C GLU A 48 -5.68 -11.70 0.35
N GLU A 49 -5.59 -12.53 1.39
CA GLU A 49 -4.39 -12.65 2.21
C GLU A 49 -3.19 -13.18 1.42
N GLU A 50 -3.40 -14.21 0.58
CA GLU A 50 -2.35 -14.78 -0.26
C GLU A 50 -1.89 -13.75 -1.31
N PHE A 51 -2.84 -13.03 -1.92
CA PHE A 51 -2.52 -11.94 -2.84
C PHE A 51 -1.78 -10.80 -2.15
N SER A 52 -2.13 -10.47 -0.90
CA SER A 52 -1.45 -9.47 -0.09
C SER A 52 0.00 -9.86 0.20
N LYS A 53 0.27 -11.12 0.57
CA LYS A 53 1.63 -11.64 0.79
C LYS A 53 2.49 -11.53 -0.47
N LYS A 54 1.94 -11.93 -1.63
CA LYS A 54 2.63 -11.80 -2.93
C LYS A 54 2.90 -10.34 -3.30
N ARG A 55 1.94 -9.43 -3.03
CA ARG A 55 2.10 -7.99 -3.22
C ARG A 55 3.19 -7.42 -2.33
N GLN A 56 3.20 -7.77 -1.05
CA GLN A 56 4.21 -7.34 -0.10
C GLN A 56 5.61 -7.70 -0.61
N LEU A 57 5.84 -8.99 -0.93
CA LEU A 57 7.12 -9.45 -1.45
C LEU A 57 7.56 -8.64 -2.67
N PHE A 58 6.69 -8.57 -3.70
CA PHE A 58 6.99 -7.85 -4.93
C PHE A 58 7.30 -6.36 -4.71
N LEU A 59 6.47 -5.64 -3.95
CA LEU A 59 6.67 -4.21 -3.72
C LEU A 59 7.94 -3.94 -2.90
N THR A 60 8.25 -4.78 -1.91
CA THR A 60 9.51 -4.65 -1.17
C THR A 60 10.73 -4.91 -2.05
N GLU A 61 10.68 -5.88 -2.97
CA GLU A 61 11.73 -6.13 -3.96
C GLU A 61 11.94 -4.94 -4.92
N GLN A 62 10.88 -4.19 -5.21
CA GLN A 62 10.96 -2.95 -5.99
C GLN A 62 11.39 -1.72 -5.16
N GLY A 63 11.67 -1.90 -3.86
CA GLY A 63 12.16 -0.84 -2.97
C GLY A 63 11.08 0.00 -2.28
N TYR A 64 9.80 -0.41 -2.36
CA TYR A 64 8.75 0.27 -1.61
C TYR A 64 8.76 -0.14 -0.13
N GLN A 65 8.56 0.83 0.77
CA GLN A 65 8.23 0.54 2.15
C GLN A 65 6.82 -0.04 2.25
N TYR A 66 6.68 -1.14 2.99
CA TYR A 66 5.41 -1.87 3.13
C TYR A 66 5.12 -2.16 4.60
N PHE A 67 3.91 -1.85 5.04
CA PHE A 67 3.45 -2.09 6.41
C PHE A 67 2.13 -2.85 6.39
N VAL A 68 2.00 -3.83 7.28
CA VAL A 68 0.73 -4.49 7.58
C VAL A 68 0.18 -3.86 8.85
N ILE A 69 -1.06 -3.37 8.79
CA ILE A 69 -1.73 -2.69 9.90
C ILE A 69 -2.96 -3.52 10.24
N THR A 70 -3.05 -3.98 11.49
CA THR A 70 -4.25 -4.69 11.98
C THR A 70 -5.36 -3.70 12.30
N PRO A 71 -6.64 -4.14 12.28
CA PRO A 71 -7.77 -3.28 12.61
C PRO A 71 -7.61 -2.58 13.96
N ASP A 72 -7.11 -3.28 14.98
CA ASP A 72 -6.90 -2.74 16.34
C ASP A 72 -6.00 -1.49 16.31
N ARG A 73 -4.90 -1.56 15.55
CA ARG A 73 -3.95 -0.45 15.41
C ARG A 73 -4.54 0.76 14.68
N VAL A 74 -5.47 0.53 13.75
CA VAL A 74 -6.19 1.64 13.07
C VAL A 74 -7.12 2.34 14.06
N LEU A 75 -7.85 1.56 14.86
CA LEU A 75 -8.82 2.05 15.83
C LEU A 75 -8.17 2.83 16.99
N ASP A 76 -6.95 2.46 17.37
CA ASP A 76 -6.14 3.16 18.36
C ASP A 76 -5.57 4.52 17.88
N GLY A 77 -5.97 5.00 16.69
CA GLY A 77 -5.45 6.24 16.09
C GLY A 77 -4.03 6.10 15.52
N GLY A 78 -3.52 4.87 15.41
CA GLY A 78 -2.15 4.52 15.04
C GLY A 78 -1.81 4.58 13.55
N LEU A 79 -2.46 5.46 12.78
CA LEU A 79 -2.02 5.81 11.42
C LEU A 79 -1.02 6.97 11.38
N GLY A 80 -0.55 7.44 12.55
CA GLY A 80 0.60 8.32 12.64
C GLY A 80 1.77 7.71 11.85
N SER A 81 2.40 8.54 11.02
CA SER A 81 3.48 8.20 10.09
C SER A 81 4.33 7.05 10.63
N PRO A 82 4.55 5.95 9.86
CA PRO A 82 5.38 4.86 10.33
C PRO A 82 6.72 5.44 10.79
N ARG A 83 6.94 5.42 12.11
CA ARG A 83 8.22 5.85 12.67
C ARG A 83 9.23 4.87 12.10
N VAL A 84 10.15 5.43 11.32
CA VAL A 84 11.33 4.73 10.82
C VAL A 84 12.25 4.70 12.02
N ASP A 85 12.34 3.54 12.67
CA ASP A 85 13.38 3.27 13.66
C ASP A 85 14.75 3.18 12.97
#